data_AF-A0A6A5GD49-F1
#
_entry.id   AF-A0A6A5GD49-F1
#
_cell.length_a   1.000
_cell.length_b   1.000
_cell.length_c   1.000
_cell.angle_alpha   90.00
_cell.angle_beta   90.00
_cell.angle_gamma   90.00
#
_symmetry.space_group_name_H-M   'P 1'
#
loop_
_entity.id
_entity.type
_entity.pdbx_description
1 polymer ?
#
loop_
_entity_poly.entity_id
_entity_poly.type
_entity_poly.pdbx_seq_one_letter_code
_entity_poly.pdbx_strand_id
1 'polypeptide(L)'
;MVPTVFAIGATLVVIMSLLALLDTVMNYIGDLIGYEGWTFQMLFGYAFFPLAYMMGVTDDVNQTLLVAQLMGTKTAVNEFVAYNNLGMLQKEDKLHKKSVLIATYALCGFSNFSSMGMSIEFLGGMAPSKRSTISNLVLRALCAGSIACFMNATVAGILVSEPIICTASQKITNCTRIPGF
;
A
#
# COMPACT_ATOMS: atom_id res chain seq x y z
N MET A 1 23.46 8.75 16.02
CA MET A 1 22.69 7.69 15.34
C MET A 1 21.62 7.09 16.26
N VAL A 2 21.97 6.63 17.47
CA VAL A 2 21.00 6.17 18.49
C VAL A 2 19.81 7.11 18.71
N PRO A 3 19.98 8.44 18.94
CA PRO A 3 18.84 9.34 19.16
C PRO A 3 17.90 9.46 17.94
N THR A 4 18.42 9.33 16.72
CA THR A 4 17.62 9.37 15.49
C THR A 4 16.72 8.15 15.37
N VAL A 5 17.21 6.97 15.77
CA VAL A 5 16.41 5.72 15.75
C VAL A 5 15.26 5.80 16.74
N PHE A 6 15.50 6.33 17.95
CA PHE A 6 14.42 6.56 18.92
C PHE A 6 13.39 7.58 18.42
N ALA A 7 13.84 8.66 17.77
CA ALA A 7 12.94 9.65 17.17
C ALA A 7 12.06 9.02 16.07
N ILE A 8 12.64 8.20 15.19
CA ILE A 8 11.89 7.43 14.19
C ILE A 8 10.83 6.55 14.87
N GLY A 9 11.22 5.77 15.89
CA GLY A 9 10.29 4.91 16.62
C GLY A 9 9.14 5.68 17.27
N ALA A 10 9.44 6.80 17.92
CA ALA A 10 8.43 7.66 18.54
C ALA A 10 7.45 8.23 17.49
N THR A 11 7.96 8.75 16.38
CA THR A 11 7.12 9.29 15.30
C THR A 11 6.23 8.21 14.68
N LEU A 12 6.73 6.97 14.52
CA LEU A 12 5.93 5.85 14.05
C LEU A 12 4.75 5.53 14.98
N VAL A 13 5.00 5.47 16.30
CA VAL A 13 3.95 5.25 17.31
C VAL A 13 2.91 6.36 17.22
N VAL A 14 3.34 7.63 17.16
CA VAL A 14 2.42 8.77 17.08
C VAL A 14 1.53 8.70 15.83
N ILE A 15 2.11 8.44 14.65
CA ILE A 15 1.35 8.36 13.39
C ILE A 15 0.35 7.20 13.44
N MET A 16 0.77 6.03 13.93
CA MET A 16 -0.10 4.85 14.03
C MET A 16 -1.21 5.04 15.05
N SER A 17 -0.93 5.65 16.20
CA SER A 17 -1.96 5.98 17.20
C SER A 17 -2.95 7.01 16.66
N LEU A 18 -2.49 8.00 15.89
CA LEU A 18 -3.39 8.98 15.26
C LEU A 18 -4.28 8.32 14.20
N LEU A 19 -3.74 7.42 13.38
CA LEU A 19 -4.54 6.64 12.42
C LEU A 19 -5.59 5.78 13.13
N ALA A 20 -5.22 5.07 14.20
CA ALA A 20 -6.17 4.28 14.98
C ALA A 20 -7.27 5.14 15.63
N LEU A 21 -6.92 6.34 16.08
CA LEU A 21 -7.89 7.32 16.57
C LEU A 21 -8.86 7.74 15.46
N LEU A 22 -8.34 8.07 14.27
CA LEU A 22 -9.16 8.44 13.11
C LEU A 22 -10.09 7.29 12.69
N ASP A 23 -9.60 6.06 12.64
CA ASP A 23 -10.42 4.87 12.38
C ASP A 23 -11.53 4.72 13.42
N THR A 24 -11.24 4.94 14.71
CA THR A 24 -12.24 4.86 15.78
C THR A 24 -13.32 5.94 15.66
N VAL A 25 -12.91 7.18 15.38
CA VAL A 25 -13.83 8.31 15.16
C VAL A 25 -14.71 8.06 13.93
N MET A 26 -14.13 7.56 12.84
CA MET A 26 -14.87 7.26 11.61
C MET A 26 -15.87 6.13 11.82
N ASN A 27 -15.49 5.07 12.54
CA ASN A 27 -16.43 3.99 12.91
C ASN A 27 -17.58 4.53 13.75
N TYR A 28 -17.29 5.35 14.77
CA TYR A 28 -18.33 5.97 15.59
C TYR A 28 -19.32 6.81 14.75
N ILE A 29 -18.81 7.63 13.83
CA ILE A 29 -19.66 8.42 12.93
C ILE A 29 -20.47 7.50 11.99
N GLY A 30 -19.86 6.42 11.48
CA GLY A 30 -20.53 5.41 10.67
C GLY A 30 -21.70 4.75 11.39
N ASP A 31 -21.48 4.34 12.65
CA ASP A 31 -22.50 3.74 13.51
C ASP A 31 -23.69 4.70 13.73
N LEU A 32 -23.42 6.02 13.85
CA LEU A 32 -24.48 7.04 13.96
C LEU A 32 -25.33 7.18 12.69
N ILE A 33 -24.75 6.93 11.50
CA ILE A 33 -25.43 7.03 10.20
C ILE A 33 -26.05 5.67 9.81
N GLY A 34 -25.83 4.61 10.61
CA GLY A 34 -26.31 3.26 10.35
C GLY A 34 -25.45 2.45 9.38
N TYR A 35 -24.20 2.87 9.16
CA TYR A 35 -23.21 2.15 8.36
C TYR A 35 -22.04 1.68 9.25
N GLU A 36 -22.06 0.40 9.61
CA GLU A 36 -20.99 -0.21 10.41
C GLU A 36 -19.69 -0.41 9.61
N GLY A 37 -18.55 -0.28 10.29
CA GLY A 37 -17.24 -0.66 9.74
C GLY A 37 -16.55 0.39 8.86
N TRP A 38 -16.90 1.66 9.01
CA TRP A 38 -16.23 2.76 8.31
C TRP A 38 -14.81 2.98 8.81
N THR A 39 -13.83 2.71 7.95
CA THR A 39 -12.41 2.88 8.26
C THR A 39 -11.70 3.80 7.27
N PHE A 40 -10.58 4.39 7.69
CA PHE A 40 -9.81 5.31 6.86
C PHE A 40 -9.17 4.58 5.66
N GLN A 41 -8.84 3.30 5.83
CA GLN A 41 -8.38 2.43 4.74
C GLN A 41 -9.46 2.26 3.68
N MET A 42 -10.73 2.12 4.10
CA MET A 42 -11.87 1.99 3.18
C MET A 42 -12.13 3.29 2.40
N LEU A 43 -12.01 4.44 3.08
CA LEU A 43 -12.11 5.75 2.42
C LEU A 43 -11.06 5.91 1.31
N PHE A 44 -9.79 5.58 1.60
CA PHE A 44 -8.76 5.57 0.56
C PHE A 44 -9.01 4.49 -0.50
N GLY A 45 -9.57 3.35 -0.13
CA GLY A 45 -9.98 2.31 -1.07
C GLY A 45 -10.96 2.85 -2.11
N TYR A 46 -11.98 3.58 -1.69
CA TYR A 46 -12.90 4.25 -2.63
C TYR A 46 -12.23 5.36 -3.43
N ALA A 47 -11.35 6.15 -2.82
CA ALA A 47 -10.60 7.20 -3.52
C ALA A 47 -9.66 6.63 -4.60
N PHE A 48 -9.05 5.48 -4.34
CA PHE A 48 -8.15 4.78 -5.27
C PHE A 48 -8.87 3.84 -6.24
N PHE A 49 -10.17 3.61 -6.08
CA PHE A 49 -10.97 2.80 -7.01
C PHE A 49 -10.81 3.22 -8.49
N PRO A 50 -10.97 4.51 -8.87
CA PRO A 50 -10.78 4.91 -10.25
C PRO A 50 -9.34 4.68 -10.74
N LEU A 51 -8.35 4.84 -9.86
CA LEU A 51 -6.95 4.56 -10.19
C LEU A 51 -6.72 3.07 -10.41
N ALA A 52 -7.25 2.20 -9.54
CA ALA A 52 -7.20 0.76 -9.70
C ALA A 52 -7.86 0.29 -11.01
N TYR A 53 -9.00 0.88 -11.35
CA TYR A 53 -9.68 0.61 -12.61
C TYR A 53 -8.80 1.02 -13.82
N MET A 54 -8.21 2.22 -13.80
CA MET A 54 -7.31 2.69 -14.85
C MET A 54 -6.03 1.85 -15.00
N MET A 55 -5.55 1.20 -13.93
CA MET A 55 -4.40 0.29 -14.00
C MET A 55 -4.73 -1.05 -14.70
N GLY A 56 -6.00 -1.33 -14.99
CA GLY A 56 -6.42 -2.53 -15.72
C GLY A 56 -6.47 -3.80 -14.87
N VAL A 57 -6.84 -3.68 -13.59
CA VAL A 57 -6.93 -4.79 -12.62
C VAL A 57 -7.79 -5.93 -13.16
N THR A 58 -9.06 -5.67 -13.50
CA THR A 58 -9.97 -6.59 -14.21
C THR A 58 -11.29 -5.89 -14.55
N ASP A 59 -12.14 -6.50 -15.37
CA ASP A 59 -13.50 -6.03 -15.67
C ASP A 59 -14.48 -6.25 -14.50
N ASP A 60 -14.11 -7.08 -13.52
CA ASP A 60 -14.86 -7.30 -12.28
C ASP A 60 -14.64 -6.16 -11.27
N VAL A 61 -15.73 -5.42 -11.03
CA VAL A 61 -15.79 -4.28 -10.10
C VAL A 61 -15.41 -4.70 -8.67
N ASN A 62 -15.77 -5.90 -8.24
CA ASN A 62 -15.51 -6.37 -6.88
C ASN A 62 -14.02 -6.57 -6.63
N GLN A 63 -13.32 -7.18 -7.59
CA GLN A 63 -11.86 -7.35 -7.52
C GLN A 63 -11.12 -6.02 -7.59
N THR A 64 -11.61 -5.10 -8.43
CA THR A 64 -11.05 -3.74 -8.51
C THR A 64 -11.17 -3.02 -7.18
N LEU A 65 -12.30 -3.16 -6.49
CA LEU A 65 -12.49 -2.61 -5.14
C LEU A 65 -11.55 -3.24 -4.12
N LEU A 66 -11.36 -4.57 -4.15
CA LEU A 66 -10.39 -5.25 -3.27
C LEU A 66 -8.96 -4.73 -3.49
N VAL A 67 -8.52 -4.59 -4.74
CA VAL A 67 -7.19 -4.02 -5.04
C VAL A 67 -7.08 -2.57 -4.60
N ALA A 68 -8.12 -1.77 -4.81
CA ALA A 68 -8.15 -0.39 -4.35
C ALA A 68 -8.07 -0.29 -2.81
N GLN A 69 -8.78 -1.16 -2.10
CA GLN A 69 -8.68 -1.27 -0.64
C GLN A 69 -7.25 -1.63 -0.20
N LEU A 70 -6.55 -2.54 -0.88
CA LEU A 70 -5.14 -2.83 -0.60
C LEU A 70 -4.25 -1.59 -0.78
N MET A 71 -4.47 -0.79 -1.84
CA MET A 71 -3.75 0.48 -2.06
C MET A 71 -4.06 1.49 -0.94
N GLY A 72 -5.29 1.51 -0.45
CA GLY A 72 -5.71 2.31 0.69
C GLY A 72 -5.02 1.88 1.99
N THR A 73 -5.03 0.58 2.29
CA THR A 73 -4.31 0.00 3.43
C THR A 73 -2.82 0.31 3.36
N LYS A 74 -2.20 0.21 2.18
CA LYS A 74 -0.78 0.55 1.97
C LYS A 74 -0.52 2.00 2.37
N THR A 75 -1.31 2.92 1.85
CA THR A 75 -1.10 4.38 2.02
C THR A 75 -1.37 4.82 3.46
N ALA A 76 -2.46 4.34 4.04
CA ALA A 76 -2.89 4.68 5.39
C ALA A 76 -2.01 4.01 6.44
N VAL A 77 -1.87 2.69 6.37
CA VAL A 77 -1.19 1.87 7.38
C VAL A 77 0.25 1.61 6.95
N ASN A 78 0.49 0.58 6.13
CA ASN A 78 1.80 0.26 5.57
C ASN A 78 1.68 -0.86 4.51
N GLU A 79 2.74 -1.05 3.75
CA GLU A 79 2.86 -2.08 2.72
C GLU A 79 2.87 -3.51 3.29
N PHE A 80 3.44 -3.76 4.47
CA PHE A 80 3.51 -5.10 5.05
C PHE A 80 2.12 -5.66 5.38
N VAL A 81 1.24 -4.84 5.97
CA VAL A 81 -0.15 -5.17 6.24
C VAL A 81 -0.91 -5.36 4.94
N ALA A 82 -0.69 -4.48 3.94
CA ALA A 82 -1.31 -4.64 2.62
C ALA A 82 -0.87 -5.94 1.93
N TYR A 83 0.41 -6.33 2.00
CA TYR A 83 0.89 -7.60 1.46
C TYR A 83 0.33 -8.81 2.21
N ASN A 84 0.16 -8.72 3.54
CA ASN A 84 -0.50 -9.77 4.31
C ASN A 84 -1.95 -9.96 3.82
N ASN A 85 -2.70 -8.86 3.67
CA ASN A 85 -4.07 -8.88 3.15
C ASN A 85 -4.13 -9.44 1.72
N LEU A 86 -3.19 -9.05 0.84
CA LEU A 86 -3.07 -9.62 -0.50
C LEU A 86 -2.85 -11.14 -0.46
N GLY A 87 -1.98 -11.62 0.43
CA GLY A 87 -1.72 -13.04 0.63
C GLY A 87 -2.95 -13.82 1.12
N MET A 88 -3.78 -13.22 1.97
CA MET A 88 -5.06 -13.82 2.39
C MET A 88 -6.05 -13.89 1.22
N LEU A 89 -6.21 -12.81 0.47
CA LEU A 89 -7.09 -12.77 -0.70
C LEU A 89 -6.66 -13.77 -1.79
N GLN A 90 -5.35 -13.99 -1.95
CA GLN A 90 -4.83 -14.99 -2.88
C GLN A 90 -5.12 -16.42 -2.40
N LYS A 91 -5.03 -16.70 -1.10
CA LYS A 91 -5.37 -18.02 -0.53
C LYS A 91 -6.86 -18.35 -0.65
N GLU A 92 -7.71 -17.33 -0.58
CA GLU A 92 -9.17 -17.43 -0.71
C GLU A 92 -9.64 -17.42 -2.17
N ASP A 93 -8.72 -17.36 -3.15
CA ASP A 93 -9.01 -17.29 -4.59
C ASP A 93 -9.95 -16.13 -4.98
N LYS A 94 -9.88 -15.02 -4.22
CA LYS A 94 -10.73 -13.83 -4.43
C LYS A 94 -10.19 -12.88 -5.51
N LEU A 95 -8.96 -13.09 -5.98
CA LEU A 95 -8.30 -12.23 -6.95
C LEU A 95 -7.77 -13.06 -8.12
N HIS A 96 -8.13 -12.64 -9.33
CA HIS A 96 -7.54 -13.19 -10.54
C HIS A 96 -6.02 -12.95 -10.57
N LYS A 97 -5.27 -13.84 -11.23
CA LYS A 97 -3.80 -13.78 -11.27
C LYS A 97 -3.27 -12.43 -11.78
N LYS A 98 -3.97 -11.81 -12.74
CA LYS A 98 -3.67 -10.47 -13.25
C LYS A 98 -3.86 -9.38 -12.19
N SER A 99 -4.97 -9.43 -11.44
CA SER A 99 -5.24 -8.53 -10.32
C SER A 99 -4.17 -8.65 -9.24
N VAL A 100 -3.73 -9.88 -8.92
CA VAL A 100 -2.64 -10.13 -7.99
C VAL A 100 -1.34 -9.49 -8.48
N LEU A 101 -0.97 -9.68 -9.76
CA LEU A 101 0.22 -9.07 -10.35
C LEU A 101 0.20 -7.54 -10.21
N ILE A 102 -0.89 -6.90 -10.64
CA ILE A 102 -1.04 -5.44 -10.59
C ILE A 102 -0.98 -4.95 -9.15
N ALA A 103 -1.67 -5.62 -8.21
CA ALA A 103 -1.60 -5.30 -6.79
C ALA A 103 -0.18 -5.43 -6.26
N THR A 104 0.56 -6.50 -6.60
CA THR A 104 1.95 -6.68 -6.17
C THR A 104 2.84 -5.49 -6.55
N TYR A 105 2.71 -4.99 -7.78
CA TYR A 105 3.47 -3.82 -8.23
C TYR A 105 2.98 -2.51 -7.60
N ALA A 106 1.66 -2.33 -7.45
CA ALA A 106 1.10 -1.12 -6.84
C ALA A 106 1.49 -0.98 -5.35
N LEU A 107 1.62 -2.11 -4.67
CA LEU A 107 2.04 -2.21 -3.28
C LEU A 107 3.57 -2.08 -3.09
N CYS A 108 4.36 -2.21 -4.16
CA CYS A 108 5.81 -2.22 -4.10
C CYS A 108 6.39 -0.81 -3.90
N GLY A 109 6.32 -0.30 -2.66
CA GLY A 109 7.01 0.93 -2.26
C GLY A 109 6.58 1.43 -0.89
N PHE A 110 7.50 2.15 -0.22
CA PHE A 110 7.30 2.73 1.11
C PHE A 110 6.55 4.08 1.06
N SER A 111 5.55 4.20 0.18
CA SER A 111 4.77 5.43 0.03
C SER A 111 3.54 5.43 0.96
N ASN A 112 3.80 5.52 2.27
CA ASN A 112 2.78 5.57 3.33
C ASN A 112 3.06 6.68 4.37
N PHE A 113 2.06 6.99 5.21
CA PHE A 113 2.22 8.05 6.23
C PHE A 113 3.32 7.77 7.25
N SER A 114 3.54 6.52 7.63
CA SER A 114 4.66 6.14 8.50
C SER A 114 6.02 6.48 7.89
N SER A 115 6.19 6.19 6.60
CA SER A 115 7.42 6.45 5.85
C SER A 115 7.66 7.94 5.62
N MET A 116 6.59 8.73 5.54
CA MET A 116 6.68 10.19 5.62
C MET A 116 7.33 10.62 6.95
N GLY A 117 6.85 10.12 8.09
CA GLY A 117 7.43 10.40 9.41
C GLY A 117 8.90 9.96 9.51
N MET A 118 9.22 8.75 9.04
CA MET A 118 10.60 8.25 8.99
C MET A 118 11.51 9.15 8.16
N SER A 119 11.03 9.62 7.00
CA SER A 119 11.81 10.45 6.09
C SER A 119 12.12 11.83 6.68
N ILE A 120 11.16 12.44 7.40
CA ILE A 120 11.37 13.71 8.10
C ILE A 120 12.45 13.55 9.17
N GLU A 121 12.38 12.51 10.00
CA GLU A 121 13.35 12.29 11.08
C GLU A 121 14.73 11.90 10.56
N PHE A 122 14.79 11.01 9.57
CA PHE A 122 16.05 10.56 8.98
C PHE A 122 16.76 11.70 8.25
N LEU A 123 16.11 12.32 7.25
CA LEU A 123 16.72 13.41 6.48
C LEU A 123 16.89 14.66 7.32
N GLY A 124 15.96 14.95 8.23
CA GLY A 124 16.04 16.07 9.16
C GLY A 124 17.12 15.88 10.23
N GLY A 125 17.47 14.65 10.58
CA GLY A 125 18.63 14.34 11.42
C GLY A 125 19.96 14.51 10.67
N MET A 126 19.99 14.16 9.38
CA MET A 126 21.17 14.33 8.52
C MET A 126 21.41 15.80 8.12
N ALA A 127 20.35 16.56 7.87
CA ALA A 127 20.40 17.97 7.46
C ALA A 127 19.45 18.83 8.32
N PRO A 128 19.83 19.16 9.57
CA PRO A 128 18.97 19.91 10.50
C PRO A 128 18.49 21.27 9.96
N SER A 129 19.35 21.98 9.21
CA SER A 129 19.03 23.27 8.58
C SER A 129 17.97 23.18 7.47
N LYS A 130 17.68 21.97 6.96
CA LYS A 130 16.71 21.71 5.89
C LYS A 130 15.42 21.06 6.39
N ARG A 131 15.24 20.88 7.71
CA ARG A 131 14.03 20.26 8.29
C ARG A 131 12.73 20.87 7.79
N SER A 132 12.64 22.20 7.77
CA SER A 132 11.45 22.91 7.25
C SER A 132 11.21 22.64 5.77
N THR A 133 12.27 22.58 4.94
CA THR A 133 12.12 22.24 3.52
C THR A 133 11.65 20.79 3.35
N ILE A 134 12.20 19.87 4.14
CA ILE A 134 11.85 18.44 4.10
C ILE A 134 10.38 18.24 4.50
N SER A 135 9.93 18.85 5.60
CA SER A 135 8.54 18.73 6.06
C SER A 135 7.53 19.29 5.06
N ASN A 136 7.88 20.33 4.31
CA ASN A 136 7.02 20.88 3.26
C ASN A 136 6.96 20.01 1.99
N LEU A 137 8.02 19.23 1.71
CA LEU A 137 8.10 18.41 0.49
C LEU A 137 7.57 17.00 0.67
N VAL A 138 7.56 16.48 1.90
CA VAL A 138 7.32 15.05 2.16
C VAL A 138 5.95 14.55 1.70
N LEU A 139 4.90 15.38 1.77
CA LEU A 139 3.58 15.00 1.26
C LEU A 139 3.59 14.88 -0.27
N ARG A 140 4.30 15.78 -0.95
CA ARG A 140 4.49 15.70 -2.42
C ARG A 140 5.34 14.48 -2.79
N ALA A 141 6.35 14.18 -1.99
CA ALA A 141 7.18 12.99 -2.17
C ALA A 141 6.37 11.69 -1.98
N LEU A 142 5.46 11.66 -1.01
CA LEU A 142 4.53 10.55 -0.79
C LEU A 142 3.65 10.32 -2.04
N CYS A 143 3.02 11.38 -2.55
CA CYS A 143 2.20 11.28 -3.75
C CYS A 143 3.02 10.85 -4.97
N ALA A 144 4.20 11.43 -5.18
CA ALA A 144 5.09 11.06 -6.29
C ALA A 144 5.54 9.59 -6.20
N GLY A 145 5.87 9.11 -5.00
CA GLY A 145 6.21 7.71 -4.76
C GLY A 145 5.05 6.77 -5.05
N SER A 146 3.82 7.10 -4.61
CA SER A 146 2.63 6.31 -4.92
C SER A 146 2.35 6.27 -6.42
N ILE A 147 2.43 7.42 -7.11
CA ILE A 147 2.25 7.49 -8.57
C ILE A 147 3.29 6.62 -9.29
N ALA A 148 4.56 6.65 -8.87
CA ALA A 148 5.59 5.80 -9.46
C ALA A 148 5.27 4.30 -9.31
N CYS A 149 4.76 3.89 -8.14
CA CYS A 149 4.31 2.51 -7.94
C CYS A 149 3.15 2.15 -8.87
N PHE A 150 2.16 3.05 -9.01
CA PHE A 150 0.98 2.83 -9.84
C PHE A 150 1.32 2.82 -11.34
N MET A 151 2.28 3.64 -11.78
CA MET A 151 2.80 3.60 -13.15
C MET A 151 3.46 2.25 -13.44
N ASN A 152 4.31 1.75 -12.53
CA ASN A 152 4.91 0.42 -12.68
C ASN A 152 3.84 -0.69 -12.74
N ALA A 153 2.82 -0.60 -11.90
CA ALA A 153 1.69 -1.53 -11.91
C ALA A 153 0.90 -1.48 -13.22
N THR A 154 0.68 -0.28 -13.77
CA THR A 154 0.01 -0.09 -15.07
C THR A 154 0.82 -0.72 -16.18
N VAL A 155 2.14 -0.48 -16.23
CA VAL A 155 3.02 -1.09 -17.23
C VAL A 155 3.00 -2.61 -17.12
N ALA A 156 3.06 -3.17 -15.91
CA ALA A 156 2.92 -4.61 -15.69
C ALA A 156 1.57 -5.15 -16.18
N GLY A 157 0.47 -4.44 -15.91
CA GLY A 157 -0.88 -4.80 -16.34
C GLY A 157 -1.10 -4.74 -17.86
N ILE A 158 -0.35 -3.89 -18.56
CA ILE A 158 -0.34 -3.81 -20.03
C ILE A 158 0.49 -4.95 -20.63
N LEU A 159 1.69 -5.19 -20.09
CA LEU A 159 2.63 -6.16 -20.65
C LEU A 159 2.25 -7.62 -20.39
N VAL A 160 1.52 -7.90 -19.31
CA VAL A 160 1.22 -9.27 -18.88
C VAL A 160 -0.29 -9.47 -18.76
N SER A 161 -0.87 -10.19 -19.73
CA SER A 161 -2.30 -10.52 -19.74
C SER A 161 -2.61 -11.77 -18.91
N GLU A 162 -1.80 -12.82 -19.03
CA GLU A 162 -1.94 -14.08 -18.29
C GLU A 162 -0.66 -14.40 -17.49
N PRO A 163 -0.56 -13.93 -16.23
CA PRO A 163 0.61 -14.24 -15.42
C PRO A 163 0.64 -15.71 -15.02
N ILE A 164 1.81 -16.33 -15.19
CA ILE A 164 2.10 -17.69 -14.78
C ILE A 164 2.60 -17.65 -13.34
N ILE A 165 1.84 -18.26 -12.41
CA ILE A 165 2.27 -18.42 -11.02
C ILE A 165 3.01 -19.76 -10.92
N CYS A 166 4.32 -19.70 -10.69
CA CYS A 166 5.17 -20.87 -10.51
C CYS A 166 5.05 -21.40 -9.09
N THR A 167 4.25 -22.45 -8.88
CA THR A 167 4.15 -23.12 -7.57
C THR A 167 5.23 -24.20 -7.44
N ALA A 168 5.81 -24.38 -6.26
CA ALA A 168 6.88 -25.36 -6.01
C ALA A 168 6.52 -26.82 -6.39
N SER A 169 5.22 -27.14 -6.48
CA SER A 169 4.69 -28.46 -6.85
C SER A 169 4.58 -28.66 -8.38
N GLN A 170 4.55 -27.59 -9.18
CA GLN A 170 4.28 -27.70 -10.62
C GLN A 170 5.59 -27.82 -11.43
N LYS A 171 5.74 -28.92 -12.18
CA LYS A 171 6.75 -29.07 -13.24
C LYS A 171 6.35 -28.21 -14.45
N ILE A 172 6.58 -26.90 -14.38
CA ILE A 172 6.41 -25.99 -15.51
C ILE A 172 7.79 -25.70 -16.11
N THR A 173 7.98 -26.01 -17.40
CA THR A 173 9.24 -25.84 -18.13
C THR A 173 9.69 -24.37 -18.24
N ASN A 174 8.75 -23.43 -18.13
CA ASN A 174 9.01 -21.98 -18.18
C ASN A 174 9.29 -21.37 -16.80
N CYS A 175 9.25 -22.16 -15.73
CA CYS A 175 9.53 -21.71 -14.37
C CYS A 175 10.97 -22.08 -14.01
N THR A 176 11.84 -21.08 -13.84
CA THR A 176 13.21 -21.30 -13.38
C THR A 176 13.19 -21.43 -11.86
N ARG A 177 13.54 -22.60 -11.34
CA ARG A 177 13.68 -22.82 -9.89
C ARG A 177 14.91 -22.04 -9.41
N ILE A 178 14.70 -20.99 -8.61
CA ILE A 178 15.80 -20.29 -7.94
C ILE A 178 16.40 -21.28 -6.93
N PRO A 179 17.69 -21.65 -7.05
CA PRO A 179 18.34 -22.48 -6.05
C PRO A 179 18.28 -21.74 -4.71
N GLY A 180 17.74 -22.41 -3.68
CA GLY A 180 17.38 -21.79 -2.41
C GLY A 180 18.57 -21.20 -1.65
N PHE A 181 18.26 -20.18 -0.84
CA PHE A 181 18.91 -19.98 0.45
C PHE A 181 18.31 -20.95 1.47
#